data_AF-A0A935D9Z2-F1
#
_entry.id   AF-A0A935D9Z2-F1
#
_cell.length_a   1.000
_cell.length_b   1.000
_cell.length_c   1.000
_cell.angle_alpha   90.00
_cell.angle_beta   90.00
_cell.angle_gamma   90.00
#
_symmetry.space_group_name_H-M   'P 1'
#
loop_
_entity.id
_entity.type
_entity.pdbx_description
1 polymer ?
#
loop_
_entity_poly.entity_id
_entity_poly.type
_entity_poly.pdbx_seq_one_letter_code
_entity_poly.pdbx_strand_id
1 'polypeptide(L)'
;MTAGYSGTPLSKKLGIGGGPRVRRGSFYRASLLLPILLPGVFWLLPAPLADIAGAADPSGIVLGPLLGSLVLGGIPYAAFALLILIWSRGKSGRELRRVSWWSPVLFLPPLLAWIAWQMMFTGQSLGVADWDIGLMYGVLSLLVGYFYVLCVAGLAWAATRLGWLEAIEPA
;
A
#
# COMPACT_ATOMS: atom_id res chain seq x y z
N MET A 1 -31.79 -16.17 7.67
CA MET A 1 -32.42 -14.88 7.33
C MET A 1 -31.33 -13.83 7.22
N THR A 2 -30.82 -13.57 6.02
CA THR A 2 -29.82 -12.52 5.75
C THR A 2 -30.56 -11.28 5.27
N ALA A 3 -30.47 -10.19 6.04
CA ALA A 3 -31.01 -8.90 5.65
C ALA A 3 -30.33 -8.44 4.35
N GLY A 4 -31.06 -8.54 3.24
CA GLY A 4 -30.63 -8.01 1.95
C GLY A 4 -30.48 -6.50 2.06
N TYR A 5 -29.25 -6.02 1.96
CA TYR A 5 -28.94 -4.59 1.83
C TYR A 5 -29.48 -4.08 0.48
N SER A 6 -30.76 -3.70 0.43
CA SER A 6 -31.42 -3.12 -0.76
C SER A 6 -31.20 -1.60 -0.86
N GLY A 7 -30.03 -1.13 -0.42
CA GLY A 7 -29.66 0.28 -0.56
C GLY A 7 -29.44 0.60 -2.04
N THR A 8 -30.40 1.30 -2.65
CA THR A 8 -30.21 1.88 -3.99
C THR A 8 -28.89 2.65 -4.05
N PRO A 9 -28.02 2.39 -5.05
CA PRO A 9 -26.72 3.05 -5.17
C PRO A 9 -26.90 4.58 -5.13
N LEU A 10 -26.01 5.28 -4.41
CA LEU A 10 -26.11 6.73 -4.23
C LEU A 10 -26.08 7.46 -5.58
N SER A 11 -25.33 6.91 -6.56
CA SER A 11 -25.32 7.39 -7.95
C SER A 11 -26.70 7.40 -8.62
N LYS A 12 -27.55 6.41 -8.32
CA LYS A 12 -28.91 6.34 -8.85
C LYS A 12 -29.83 7.37 -8.20
N LYS A 13 -29.58 7.71 -6.93
CA LYS A 13 -30.28 8.81 -6.23
C LYS A 13 -29.83 10.19 -6.69
N LEU A 14 -28.56 10.33 -7.08
CA LEU A 14 -27.96 11.59 -7.52
C LEU A 14 -28.10 11.85 -9.03
N GLY A 15 -28.78 10.97 -9.79
CA GLY A 15 -28.92 11.11 -11.24
C GLY A 15 -27.60 10.96 -12.02
N ILE A 16 -26.54 10.47 -11.37
CA ILE A 16 -25.23 10.25 -11.99
C ILE A 16 -25.28 8.90 -12.72
N GLY A 17 -25.87 8.92 -13.92
CA GLY A 17 -25.91 7.77 -14.82
C GLY A 17 -24.62 7.63 -15.63
N GLY A 18 -24.08 6.41 -15.72
CA GLY A 18 -23.37 5.96 -16.93
C GLY A 18 -21.84 6.09 -17.00
N GLY A 19 -21.13 6.39 -15.90
CA GLY A 19 -19.66 6.35 -15.91
C GLY A 19 -19.12 4.91 -16.09
N PRO A 20 -17.95 4.71 -16.74
CA PRO A 20 -17.34 3.40 -16.88
C PRO A 20 -17.10 2.78 -15.50
N ARG A 21 -17.68 1.60 -15.26
CA ARG A 21 -17.50 0.86 -14.01
C ARG A 21 -16.17 0.13 -14.04
N VAL A 22 -15.32 0.41 -13.06
CA VAL A 22 -14.04 -0.27 -12.91
C VAL A 22 -14.29 -1.59 -12.18
N ARG A 23 -13.73 -2.68 -12.74
CA ARG A 23 -13.74 -3.99 -12.08
C ARG A 23 -12.98 -3.90 -10.76
N ARG A 24 -13.54 -4.41 -9.67
CA ARG A 24 -12.89 -4.39 -8.34
C ARG A 24 -11.50 -5.01 -8.35
N GLY A 25 -11.31 -6.10 -9.10
CA GLY A 25 -10.00 -6.72 -9.24
C GLY A 25 -8.95 -5.76 -9.83
N SER A 26 -9.34 -4.97 -10.82
CA SER A 26 -8.46 -3.95 -11.41
C SER A 26 -8.13 -2.84 -10.42
N PHE A 27 -9.09 -2.42 -9.57
CA PHE A 27 -8.85 -1.44 -8.51
C PHE A 27 -7.80 -1.92 -7.50
N TYR A 28 -7.97 -3.14 -6.96
CA TYR A 28 -7.00 -3.68 -6.01
C TYR A 28 -5.61 -3.88 -6.65
N ARG A 29 -5.55 -4.32 -7.91
CA ARG A 29 -4.27 -4.43 -8.63
C ARG A 29 -3.61 -3.07 -8.85
N ALA A 30 -4.37 -2.04 -9.21
CA ALA A 30 -3.85 -0.68 -9.35
C ALA A 30 -3.35 -0.14 -8.00
N SER A 31 -4.05 -0.45 -6.90
CA SER A 31 -3.58 -0.06 -5.56
C SER A 31 -2.25 -0.72 -5.17
N LEU A 32 -1.88 -1.88 -5.72
CA LEU A 32 -0.55 -2.45 -5.47
C LEU A 32 0.60 -1.63 -6.08
N LEU A 33 0.30 -0.74 -7.04
CA LEU A 33 1.31 0.12 -7.65
C LEU A 33 1.44 1.45 -6.91
N LEU A 34 0.46 1.83 -6.08
CA LEU A 34 0.43 3.13 -5.42
C LEU A 34 1.68 3.41 -4.59
N PRO A 35 2.20 2.47 -3.77
CA PRO A 35 3.40 2.72 -2.97
C PRO A 35 4.68 2.87 -3.79
N ILE A 36 4.70 2.40 -5.05
CA ILE A 36 5.81 2.63 -6.00
C ILE A 36 5.63 3.97 -6.72
N LEU A 37 4.39 4.29 -7.09
CA LEU A 37 4.06 5.51 -7.83
C LEU A 37 4.15 6.76 -6.96
N LEU A 38 3.78 6.68 -5.67
CA LEU A 38 3.78 7.85 -4.78
C LEU A 38 5.16 8.51 -4.72
N PRO A 39 6.26 7.78 -4.42
CA PRO A 39 7.60 8.36 -4.41
C PRO A 39 8.00 8.93 -5.78
N GLY A 40 7.62 8.25 -6.87
CA GLY A 40 7.88 8.74 -8.23
C GLY A 40 7.15 10.04 -8.56
N VAL A 41 5.92 10.23 -8.07
CA VAL A 41 5.16 11.49 -8.22
C VAL A 41 5.79 12.60 -7.39
N PHE A 42 6.27 12.30 -6.18
CA PHE A 42 6.97 13.28 -5.35
C PHE A 42 8.25 13.81 -6.04
N TRP A 43 8.95 12.97 -6.80
CA TRP A 43 10.12 13.37 -7.60
C TRP A 43 9.78 14.34 -8.75
N LEU A 44 8.53 14.30 -9.22
CA LEU A 44 8.05 15.13 -10.33
C LEU A 44 7.37 16.43 -9.84
N LEU A 45 7.30 16.68 -8.53
CA LEU A 45 6.74 17.90 -7.99
C LEU A 45 7.62 19.10 -8.39
N PRO A 46 7.04 20.20 -8.89
CA PRO A 46 7.80 21.41 -9.16
C PRO A 46 8.41 21.97 -7.87
N ALA A 47 9.60 22.56 -7.99
CA ALA A 47 10.44 23.05 -6.89
C ALA A 47 9.68 23.72 -5.72
N PRO A 48 8.75 24.68 -5.92
CA PRO A 48 8.05 25.32 -4.81
C PRO A 48 7.13 24.38 -4.01
N LEU A 49 6.61 23.30 -4.62
CA LEU A 49 5.87 22.25 -3.91
C LEU A 49 6.82 21.22 -3.27
N ALA A 50 8.00 21.02 -3.86
CA ALA A 50 9.05 20.16 -3.32
C ALA A 50 9.67 20.78 -2.05
N ASP A 51 9.86 22.09 -2.00
CA ASP A 51 10.32 22.83 -0.80
C ASP A 51 9.36 22.66 0.37
N ILE A 52 8.05 22.83 0.13
CA ILE A 52 7.00 22.69 1.16
C ILE A 52 6.87 21.22 1.63
N ALA A 53 7.07 20.27 0.72
CA ALA A 53 7.06 18.84 1.03
C ALA A 53 8.36 18.32 1.67
N GLY A 54 9.37 19.18 1.87
CA GLY A 54 10.68 18.79 2.41
C GLY A 54 11.55 17.97 1.45
N ALA A 55 11.18 17.90 0.17
CA ALA A 55 11.92 17.15 -0.86
C ALA A 55 13.15 17.89 -1.39
N ALA A 56 13.23 19.21 -1.20
CA ALA A 56 14.37 20.06 -1.55
C ALA A 56 15.26 20.38 -0.33
N ASP A 57 15.23 19.53 0.70
CA ASP A 57 16.04 19.67 1.90
C ASP A 57 17.55 19.56 1.58
N PRO A 58 18.33 20.65 1.70
CA PRO A 58 19.77 20.65 1.43
C PRO A 58 20.56 19.80 2.43
N SER A 59 19.97 19.47 3.59
CA SER A 59 20.62 18.67 4.62
C SER A 59 20.53 17.16 4.37
N GLY A 60 19.72 16.72 3.39
CA GLY A 60 19.53 15.31 3.06
C GLY A 60 18.83 14.48 4.14
N ILE A 61 18.34 15.11 5.21
CA ILE A 61 17.71 14.46 6.36
C ILE A 61 16.36 13.85 5.98
N VAL A 62 15.63 14.48 5.05
CA VAL A 62 14.34 13.98 4.55
C VAL A 62 14.51 13.09 3.32
N LEU A 63 15.33 13.54 2.36
CA LEU A 63 15.51 12.86 1.07
C LEU A 63 16.33 11.56 1.18
N GLY A 64 17.32 11.52 2.08
CA GLY A 64 18.19 10.35 2.29
C GLY A 64 17.43 9.11 2.76
N PRO A 65 16.60 9.20 3.83
CA PRO A 65 15.74 8.10 4.26
C PRO A 65 14.64 7.75 3.26
N LEU A 66 14.09 8.72 2.52
CA LEU A 66 13.11 8.46 1.45
C LEU A 66 13.73 7.68 0.27
N LEU A 67 14.93 8.05 -0.17
CA LEU A 67 15.65 7.32 -1.21
C LEU A 67 16.17 5.97 -0.70
N GLY A 68 16.65 5.93 0.54
CA GLY A 68 17.04 4.69 1.22
C GLY A 68 15.87 3.72 1.34
N SER A 69 14.68 4.20 1.72
CA SER A 69 13.46 3.38 1.77
C SER A 69 12.93 3.00 0.39
N LEU A 70 13.14 3.82 -0.65
CA LEU A 70 12.81 3.45 -2.03
C LEU A 70 13.73 2.35 -2.57
N VAL A 71 15.03 2.39 -2.27
CA VAL A 71 15.98 1.37 -2.73
C VAL A 71 15.88 0.10 -1.89
N LEU A 72 15.88 0.23 -0.56
CA LEU A 72 15.86 -0.90 0.38
C LEU A 72 14.47 -1.50 0.56
N GLY A 73 13.41 -0.69 0.54
CA GLY A 73 12.03 -1.13 0.66
C GLY A 73 11.32 -1.27 -0.68
N GLY A 74 11.60 -0.38 -1.64
CA GLY A 74 10.91 -0.36 -2.93
C GLY A 74 11.28 -1.52 -3.86
N ILE A 75 12.53 -2.03 -3.84
CA ILE A 75 12.89 -3.22 -4.63
C ILE A 75 12.17 -4.48 -4.11
N PRO A 76 12.25 -4.84 -2.80
CA PRO A 76 11.46 -5.94 -2.25
C PRO A 76 9.96 -5.75 -2.46
N TYR A 77 9.47 -4.52 -2.31
CA TYR A 77 8.06 -4.20 -2.56
C TYR A 77 7.68 -4.41 -4.03
N ALA A 78 8.50 -3.97 -4.98
CA ALA A 78 8.23 -4.14 -6.41
C ALA A 78 8.23 -5.62 -6.81
N ALA A 79 9.15 -6.42 -6.27
CA ALA A 79 9.16 -7.87 -6.47
C ALA A 79 7.88 -8.51 -5.90
N PHE A 80 7.50 -8.14 -4.66
CA PHE A 80 6.26 -8.61 -4.05
C PHE A 80 5.02 -8.19 -4.87
N ALA A 81 4.94 -6.91 -5.27
CA ALA A 81 3.84 -6.38 -6.05
C ALA A 81 3.72 -7.11 -7.40
N LEU A 82 4.84 -7.37 -8.07
CA LEU A 82 4.86 -8.14 -9.33
C LEU A 82 4.37 -9.57 -9.12
N LEU A 83 4.85 -10.26 -8.09
CA LEU A 83 4.42 -11.62 -7.75
C LEU A 83 2.92 -11.66 -7.45
N ILE A 84 2.40 -10.72 -6.65
CA ILE A 84 0.97 -10.61 -6.37
C ILE A 84 0.19 -10.25 -7.62
N LEU A 85 0.68 -9.38 -8.50
CA LEU A 85 0.03 -9.05 -9.76
C LEU A 85 -0.10 -10.28 -10.65
N ILE A 86 0.95 -11.09 -10.78
CA ILE A 86 0.93 -12.34 -11.55
C ILE A 86 -0.04 -13.34 -10.89
N TRP A 87 0.08 -13.58 -9.59
CA TRP A 87 -0.79 -14.50 -8.84
C TRP A 87 -2.26 -14.05 -8.85
N SER A 88 -2.51 -12.74 -8.89
CA SER A 88 -3.86 -12.19 -8.90
C SER A 88 -4.60 -12.41 -10.21
N ARG A 89 -3.93 -12.83 -11.30
CA ARG A 89 -4.57 -13.06 -12.60
C ARG A 89 -5.61 -14.18 -12.46
N GLY A 90 -6.89 -13.84 -12.61
CA GLY A 90 -8.01 -14.76 -12.40
C GLY A 90 -8.59 -14.79 -10.99
N LYS A 91 -8.04 -14.03 -10.03
CA LYS A 91 -8.59 -13.90 -8.68
C LYS A 91 -9.73 -12.88 -8.62
N SER A 92 -10.75 -13.22 -7.83
CA SER A 92 -11.90 -12.35 -7.56
C SER A 92 -11.49 -11.15 -6.71
N GLY A 93 -12.25 -10.05 -6.79
CA GLY A 93 -12.02 -8.88 -5.94
C GLY A 93 -12.14 -9.18 -4.44
N ARG A 94 -12.91 -10.22 -4.08
CA ARG A 94 -13.05 -10.70 -2.69
C ARG A 94 -11.77 -11.37 -2.19
N GLU A 95 -11.17 -12.25 -2.98
CA GLU A 95 -9.89 -12.89 -2.64
C GLU A 95 -8.78 -11.84 -2.49
N LEU A 96 -8.72 -10.89 -3.42
CA LEU A 96 -7.71 -9.81 -3.38
C LEU A 96 -7.86 -8.94 -2.14
N ARG A 97 -9.09 -8.59 -1.76
CA ARG A 97 -9.35 -7.88 -0.50
C ARG A 97 -8.92 -8.70 0.72
N ARG A 98 -9.12 -10.02 0.73
CA ARG A 98 -8.73 -10.86 1.86
C ARG A 98 -7.20 -10.91 1.99
N VAL A 99 -6.50 -11.05 0.87
CA VAL A 99 -5.03 -11.10 0.84
C VAL A 99 -4.42 -9.75 1.17
N SER A 100 -5.03 -8.63 0.79
CA SER A 100 -4.50 -7.31 1.13
C SER A 100 -4.40 -7.06 2.64
N TRP A 101 -5.25 -7.68 3.46
CA TRP A 101 -5.14 -7.60 4.92
C TRP A 101 -3.93 -8.34 5.50
N TRP A 102 -3.42 -9.32 4.77
CA TRP A 102 -2.22 -10.05 5.15
C TRP A 102 -0.95 -9.41 4.61
N SER A 103 -1.05 -8.46 3.66
CA SER A 103 0.14 -7.88 3.04
C SER A 103 1.11 -7.25 4.05
N PRO A 104 0.71 -6.49 5.08
CA PRO A 104 1.66 -5.92 6.03
C PRO A 104 2.48 -6.99 6.77
N VAL A 105 1.83 -8.11 7.12
CA VAL A 105 2.47 -9.23 7.81
C VAL A 105 3.41 -10.00 6.88
N LEU A 106 3.05 -10.13 5.59
CA LEU A 106 3.89 -10.78 4.59
C LEU A 106 5.21 -10.04 4.32
N PHE A 107 5.32 -8.77 4.73
CA PHE A 107 6.57 -8.01 4.67
C PHE A 107 7.50 -8.23 5.88
N LEU A 108 7.05 -8.90 6.95
CA LEU A 108 7.91 -9.21 8.09
C LEU A 108 9.08 -10.14 7.73
N PRO A 109 8.92 -11.26 7.00
CA PRO A 109 10.06 -12.11 6.68
C PRO A 109 11.16 -11.41 5.86
N PRO A 110 10.87 -10.63 4.81
CA PRO A 110 11.88 -9.82 4.13
C PRO A 110 12.58 -8.81 5.05
N LEU A 111 11.84 -8.17 5.96
CA LEU A 111 12.41 -7.24 6.95
C LEU A 111 13.36 -7.98 7.90
N LEU A 112 12.96 -9.13 8.42
CA LEU A 112 13.80 -9.96 9.29
C LEU A 112 15.03 -10.49 8.56
N ALA A 113 14.89 -10.89 7.29
CA ALA A 113 16.00 -11.33 6.45
C ALA A 113 17.01 -10.20 6.21
N TRP A 114 16.53 -8.97 5.99
CA TRP A 114 17.38 -7.79 5.88
C TRP A 114 18.15 -7.52 7.17
N ILE A 115 17.49 -7.60 8.33
CA ILE A 115 18.15 -7.45 9.64
C ILE A 115 19.23 -8.53 9.81
N ALA A 116 18.90 -9.80 9.54
CA ALA A 116 19.85 -10.90 9.63
C ALA A 116 21.06 -10.73 8.69
N TRP A 117 20.83 -10.24 7.46
CA TRP A 117 21.90 -9.91 6.52
C TRP A 117 22.85 -8.85 7.08
N GLN A 118 22.31 -7.76 7.65
CA GLN A 118 23.14 -6.73 8.26
C GLN A 118 24.02 -7.28 9.38
N MET A 119 23.47 -8.15 10.24
CA MET A 119 24.23 -8.80 11.31
C MET A 119 25.38 -9.68 10.78
N MET A 120 25.13 -10.44 9.70
CA MET A 120 26.12 -11.37 9.15
C MET A 120 27.25 -10.67 8.39
N PHE A 121 26.95 -9.61 7.64
CA PHE A 121 27.89 -9.05 6.66
C PHE A 121 28.58 -7.76 7.10
N THR A 122 28.03 -7.03 8.08
CA THR A 122 28.68 -5.80 8.59
C THR A 122 29.54 -6.04 9.82
N GLY A 123 29.49 -7.25 10.40
CA GLY A 123 30.18 -7.58 11.65
C GLY A 123 29.69 -6.80 12.87
N GLN A 124 28.62 -6.02 12.74
CA GLN A 124 28.01 -5.31 13.85
C GLN A 124 27.18 -6.29 14.69
N SER A 125 27.58 -6.48 15.95
CA SER A 125 26.71 -7.11 16.93
C SER A 125 25.61 -6.12 17.31
N LEU A 126 24.35 -6.47 17.04
CA LEU A 126 23.21 -5.66 17.49
C LEU A 126 23.21 -5.62 19.01
N GLY A 127 23.43 -4.43 19.56
CA GLY A 127 23.19 -4.17 20.97
C GLY A 127 21.70 -4.15 21.27
N VAL A 128 21.35 -4.05 22.56
CA VAL A 128 19.94 -3.91 22.99
C VAL A 128 19.26 -2.73 22.30
N ALA A 129 19.97 -1.61 22.12
CA ALA A 129 19.47 -0.43 21.43
C ALA A 129 19.09 -0.69 19.96
N ASP A 130 19.84 -1.54 19.25
CA ASP A 130 19.55 -1.84 17.85
C ASP A 130 18.33 -2.76 17.71
N TRP A 131 18.10 -3.63 18.70
CA TRP A 131 16.87 -4.43 18.82
C TRP A 131 15.64 -3.57 19.07
N ASP A 132 15.75 -2.57 19.96
CA ASP A 132 14.67 -1.61 20.22
C ASP A 132 14.33 -0.82 18.95
N ILE A 133 15.35 -0.39 18.22
CA ILE A 133 15.19 0.30 16.94
C ILE A 133 14.52 -0.63 15.90
N GLY A 134 14.96 -1.88 15.78
CA GLY A 134 14.36 -2.86 14.87
C GLY A 134 12.89 -3.18 15.19
N LEU A 135 12.56 -3.35 16.48
CA LEU A 135 11.19 -3.55 16.94
C LEU A 135 10.32 -2.32 16.65
N MET A 136 10.83 -1.12 16.94
CA MET A 136 10.14 0.12 16.64
C MET A 136 9.85 0.24 15.14
N TYR A 137 10.83 -0.02 14.27
CA TYR A 137 10.63 -0.01 12.81
C TYR A 137 9.67 -1.10 12.36
N GLY A 138 9.69 -2.29 12.96
CA GLY A 138 8.75 -3.37 12.66
C GLY A 138 7.30 -2.97 13.00
N VAL A 139 7.08 -2.44 14.20
CA VAL A 139 5.76 -1.94 14.64
C VAL A 139 5.29 -0.80 13.75
N LEU A 140 6.17 0.18 13.47
CA LEU A 140 5.84 1.31 12.60
C LEU A 140 5.50 0.85 11.18
N SER A 141 6.25 -0.10 10.63
CA SER A 141 6.00 -0.68 9.30
C SER A 141 4.63 -1.36 9.23
N LEU A 142 4.25 -2.11 10.28
CA LEU A 142 2.93 -2.72 10.38
C LEU A 142 1.82 -1.66 10.48
N LEU A 143 2.00 -0.64 11.33
CA LEU A 143 1.03 0.45 11.48
C LEU A 143 0.80 1.18 10.15
N VAL A 144 1.87 1.57 9.46
CA VAL A 144 1.81 2.22 8.16
C VAL A 144 1.17 1.30 7.11
N GLY A 145 1.56 0.02 7.08
CA GLY A 145 0.99 -0.96 6.18
C GLY A 145 -0.52 -1.17 6.39
N TYR A 146 -0.97 -1.30 7.64
CA TYR A 146 -2.39 -1.43 7.95
C TYR A 146 -3.18 -0.14 7.70
N PHE A 147 -2.60 1.01 8.00
CA PHE A 147 -3.20 2.30 7.65
C PHE A 147 -3.42 2.42 6.14
N TYR A 148 -2.43 2.02 5.34
CA TYR A 148 -2.56 1.96 3.89
C TYR A 148 -3.71 1.04 3.44
N VAL A 149 -3.81 -0.17 3.99
CA VAL A 149 -4.90 -1.11 3.68
C VAL A 149 -6.26 -0.53 4.04
N LEU A 150 -6.37 0.19 5.17
CA LEU A 150 -7.59 0.90 5.58
C LEU A 150 -7.96 2.00 4.59
N CYS A 151 -7.00 2.80 4.12
CA CYS A 151 -7.23 3.81 3.10
C CYS A 151 -7.76 3.19 1.79
N VAL A 152 -7.12 2.12 1.31
CA VAL A 152 -7.56 1.41 0.10
C VAL A 152 -8.97 0.82 0.28
N ALA A 153 -9.26 0.23 1.44
CA ALA A 153 -10.58 -0.30 1.75
C ALA A 153 -11.65 0.80 1.83
N GLY A 154 -11.31 1.95 2.43
CA GLY A 154 -12.18 3.12 2.51
C GLY A 154 -12.48 3.72 1.13
N LEU A 155 -11.46 3.87 0.28
CA LEU A 155 -11.61 4.31 -1.11
C LEU A 155 -12.46 3.34 -1.91
N ALA A 156 -12.23 2.02 -1.78
CA ALA A 156 -13.05 1.01 -2.44
C ALA A 156 -14.52 1.10 -1.99
N TRP A 157 -14.76 1.32 -0.70
CA TRP A 157 -16.10 1.48 -0.15
C TRP A 157 -16.79 2.74 -0.72
N ALA A 158 -16.12 3.89 -0.69
CA ALA A 158 -16.64 5.15 -1.22
C ALA A 158 -16.93 5.05 -2.72
N ALA A 159 -15.98 4.53 -3.51
CA ALA A 159 -16.15 4.36 -4.95
C ALA A 159 -17.28 3.37 -5.30
N THR A 160 -17.56 2.38 -4.45
CA THR A 160 -18.74 1.51 -4.62
C THR A 160 -20.03 2.27 -4.34
N ARG A 161 -20.07 3.12 -3.30
CA ARG A 161 -21.25 3.94 -2.97
C ARG A 161 -21.59 4.93 -4.09
N LEU A 162 -20.55 5.47 -4.74
CA LEU A 162 -20.64 6.35 -5.90
C LEU A 162 -20.93 5.59 -7.21
N GLY A 163 -20.99 4.25 -7.19
CA GLY A 163 -21.27 3.43 -8.37
C GLY A 163 -20.12 3.37 -9.39
N TRP A 164 -18.90 3.78 -9.00
CA TRP A 164 -17.69 3.71 -9.83
C TRP A 164 -17.04 2.32 -9.82
N LEU A 165 -17.26 1.54 -8.75
CA LEU A 165 -16.82 0.15 -8.63
C LEU A 165 -18.01 -0.81 -8.63
N GLU A 166 -17.81 -1.99 -9.22
CA GLU A 166 -18.73 -3.11 -9.13
C GLU A 166 -18.98 -3.51 -7.66
N ALA A 167 -20.16 -4.05 -7.34
CA ALA A 167 -20.45 -4.55 -6.00
C ALA A 167 -19.64 -5.82 -5.68
N ILE A 168 -19.50 -6.15 -4.40
CA ILE A 168 -18.91 -7.45 -3.99
C ILE A 168 -19.90 -8.54 -4.40
N GLU A 169 -19.42 -9.56 -5.11
CA GLU A 169 -20.20 -10.77 -5.37
C GLU A 169 -20.63 -11.40 -4.02
N PRO A 170 -21.94 -11.61 -3.80
CA PRO A 170 -22.41 -12.34 -2.62
C PRO A 170 -21.88 -13.78 -2.66
N ALA A 171 -21.62 -14.32 -1.47
CA ALA A 171 -21.09 -15.66 -1.27
C ALA A 171 -22.07 -16.76 -1.69
#